data_AF-A0A7G8PQF9-F1
#
_entry.id   AF-A0A7G8PQF9-F1
#
_cell.length_a   1.000
_cell.length_b   1.000
_cell.length_c   1.000
_cell.angle_alpha   90.00
_cell.angle_beta   90.00
_cell.angle_gamma   90.00
#
_symmetry.space_group_name_H-M   'P 1'
#
loop_
_entity.id
_entity.type
_entity.pdbx_description
1 polymer ?
#
loop_
_entity_poly.entity_id
_entity_poly.type
_entity_poly.pdbx_seq_one_letter_code
_entity_poly.pdbx_strand_id
1 'polypeptide(L)'
;MSSHYEWGQARTSNYHLVTRETAPEEWNLPDPTDPWSVGVTSAHALGLFNENGDGTVLEGEAGEILDYVDLLHAYAHRELDGLVEYETRPCAQCGDQVLALSSRDWCDACEAITIPGDVWTAFLEQESQLDQEHPGEVSLSAVVGEILRLMAEREQASTAQ
;
A
#
# COMPACT_ATOMS: atom_id res chain seq x y z
N MET A 1 -29.38 -13.60 -5.09
CA MET A 1 -28.09 -13.34 -4.42
C MET A 1 -28.32 -12.23 -3.42
N SER A 2 -28.14 -12.48 -2.12
CA SER A 2 -28.19 -11.44 -1.10
C SER A 2 -26.79 -10.83 -1.04
N SER A 3 -26.67 -9.56 -1.37
CA SER A 3 -25.43 -8.82 -1.19
C SER A 3 -25.31 -8.40 0.27
N HIS A 4 -24.44 -9.07 1.01
CA HIS A 4 -24.00 -8.63 2.34
C HIS A 4 -22.81 -7.71 2.14
N TYR A 5 -23.08 -6.40 2.07
CA TYR A 5 -22.04 -5.38 2.04
C TYR A 5 -22.03 -4.67 3.37
N GLU A 6 -20.84 -4.51 3.91
CA GLU A 6 -20.60 -3.64 5.04
C GLU A 6 -19.88 -2.38 4.57
N TRP A 7 -20.39 -1.22 5.00
CA TRP A 7 -19.90 0.07 4.56
C TRP A 7 -18.95 0.63 5.61
N GLY A 8 -17.68 0.80 5.24
CA GLY A 8 -16.67 1.50 6.04
C GLY A 8 -16.38 2.91 5.48
N GLN A 9 -15.82 3.78 6.33
CA GLN A 9 -15.30 5.08 5.92
C GLN A 9 -13.78 5.00 5.77
N ALA A 10 -13.25 5.29 4.58
CA ALA A 10 -11.81 5.18 4.31
C ALA A 10 -10.91 5.96 5.29
N ARG A 11 -11.43 7.05 5.88
CA ARG A 11 -10.72 7.89 6.87
C ARG A 11 -10.59 7.27 8.28
N THR A 12 -11.42 6.29 8.62
CA THR A 12 -11.45 5.63 9.94
C THR A 12 -11.32 4.11 9.85
N SER A 13 -11.26 3.57 8.64
CA SER A 13 -10.92 2.19 8.38
C SER A 13 -9.49 1.87 8.82
N ASN A 14 -9.30 0.65 9.31
CA ASN A 14 -8.03 0.13 9.77
C ASN A 14 -7.60 -1.04 8.89
N TYR A 15 -6.30 -1.25 8.75
CA TYR A 15 -5.74 -2.42 8.07
C TYR A 15 -4.79 -3.15 9.02
N HIS A 16 -4.77 -4.48 8.94
CA HIS A 16 -3.88 -5.28 9.78
C HIS A 16 -3.42 -6.54 9.03
N LEU A 17 -2.11 -6.79 8.99
CA LEU A 17 -1.53 -7.99 8.38
C LEU A 17 -1.06 -8.94 9.49
N VAL A 18 -1.46 -10.20 9.41
CA VAL A 18 -1.07 -11.24 10.38
C VAL A 18 -0.58 -12.48 9.67
N THR A 19 0.14 -13.31 10.39
CA THR A 19 0.46 -14.68 9.97
C THR A 19 -0.61 -15.64 10.45
N ARG A 20 -0.66 -16.85 9.88
CA ARG A 20 -1.52 -17.92 10.37
C ARG A 20 -1.34 -18.17 11.86
N GLU A 21 -0.09 -18.15 12.33
CA GLU A 21 0.26 -18.43 13.72
C GLU A 21 -0.18 -17.32 14.68
N THR A 22 -0.09 -16.06 14.25
CA THR A 22 -0.38 -14.91 15.12
C THR A 22 -1.83 -14.44 15.05
N ALA A 23 -2.55 -14.75 13.96
CA ALA A 23 -3.95 -14.34 13.76
C ALA A 23 -4.88 -14.69 14.93
N PRO A 24 -4.82 -15.88 15.57
CA PRO A 24 -5.73 -16.20 16.67
C PRO A 24 -5.62 -15.24 17.85
N GLU A 25 -4.40 -14.86 18.21
CA GLU A 25 -4.15 -13.94 19.32
C GLU A 25 -4.43 -12.49 18.90
N GLU A 26 -3.94 -12.08 17.73
CA GLU A 26 -4.00 -10.69 17.28
C GLU A 26 -5.40 -10.25 16.85
N TRP A 27 -6.21 -11.16 16.31
CA TRP A 27 -7.60 -10.88 15.92
C TRP A 27 -8.63 -11.47 16.89
N ASN A 28 -8.17 -12.05 18.01
CA ASN A 28 -9.04 -12.68 19.00
C ASN A 28 -10.02 -13.69 18.34
N LEU A 29 -9.48 -14.52 17.43
CA LEU A 29 -10.29 -15.48 16.70
C LEU A 29 -10.83 -16.56 17.65
N PRO A 30 -12.03 -17.11 17.38
CA PRO A 30 -12.57 -18.19 18.18
C PRO A 30 -11.63 -19.40 18.21
N ASP A 31 -11.70 -20.16 19.31
CA ASP A 31 -10.85 -21.34 19.54
C ASP A 31 -10.88 -22.26 18.30
N PRO A 32 -9.72 -22.65 17.75
CA PRO A 32 -9.64 -23.49 16.55
C PRO A 32 -10.27 -24.89 16.73
N THR A 33 -10.61 -25.28 17.96
CA THR A 33 -11.38 -26.49 18.26
C THR A 33 -12.89 -26.32 18.08
N ASP A 34 -13.39 -25.10 17.88
CA ASP A 34 -14.78 -24.83 17.48
C ASP A 34 -14.97 -25.22 16.00
N PRO A 35 -15.86 -26.19 15.68
CA PRO A 35 -16.13 -26.63 14.31
C PRO A 35 -16.66 -25.52 13.38
N TRP A 36 -17.11 -24.40 13.94
CA TRP A 36 -17.60 -23.24 13.20
C TRP A 36 -16.61 -22.07 13.19
N SER A 37 -15.43 -22.22 13.80
CA SER A 37 -14.35 -21.24 13.68
C SER A 37 -13.75 -21.30 12.27
N VAL A 38 -13.72 -20.15 11.60
CA VAL A 38 -13.01 -19.99 10.34
C VAL A 38 -11.76 -19.17 10.67
N GLY A 39 -10.67 -19.89 10.96
CA GLY A 39 -9.36 -19.28 11.14
C GLY A 39 -8.70 -18.93 9.80
N VAL A 40 -7.56 -18.23 9.86
CA VAL A 40 -6.70 -18.04 8.70
C VAL A 40 -6.20 -19.40 8.24
N THR A 41 -6.42 -19.74 6.97
CA THR A 41 -6.03 -21.03 6.39
C THR A 41 -4.76 -20.92 5.55
N SER A 42 -4.45 -19.74 5.00
CA SER A 42 -3.21 -19.47 4.25
C SER A 42 -2.07 -19.00 5.16
N ALA A 43 -0.87 -18.78 4.62
CA ALA A 43 0.30 -18.39 5.41
C ALA A 43 0.13 -16.99 6.04
N HIS A 44 -0.49 -16.07 5.30
CA HIS A 44 -0.73 -14.71 5.72
C HIS A 44 -2.20 -14.32 5.49
N ALA A 45 -2.65 -13.30 6.22
CA ALA A 45 -3.93 -12.67 5.99
C ALA A 45 -3.85 -11.15 6.21
N LEU A 46 -4.44 -10.39 5.28
CA LEU A 46 -4.62 -8.95 5.34
C LEU A 46 -6.09 -8.64 5.63
N GLY A 47 -6.35 -8.07 6.80
CA GLY A 47 -7.65 -7.54 7.19
C GLY A 47 -7.82 -6.08 6.76
N LEU A 48 -8.97 -5.78 6.16
CA LEU A 48 -9.45 -4.45 5.79
C LEU A 48 -10.73 -4.19 6.56
N PHE A 49 -10.61 -3.47 7.68
CA PHE A 49 -11.69 -3.32 8.66
C PHE A 49 -12.23 -1.89 8.69
N ASN A 50 -13.51 -1.76 9.03
CA ASN A 50 -14.10 -0.48 9.39
C ASN A 50 -13.73 -0.10 10.84
N GLU A 51 -14.28 1.02 11.31
CA GLU A 51 -14.03 1.52 12.68
C GLU A 51 -14.60 0.63 13.79
N ASN A 52 -15.54 -0.25 13.47
CA ASN A 52 -16.14 -1.21 14.40
C ASN A 52 -15.38 -2.55 14.45
N GLY A 53 -14.36 -2.72 13.60
CA GLY A 53 -13.59 -3.96 13.49
C GLY A 53 -14.16 -4.99 12.50
N ASP A 54 -15.28 -4.68 11.85
CA ASP A 54 -15.88 -5.55 10.84
C ASP A 54 -15.29 -5.25 9.46
N GLY A 55 -15.18 -6.24 8.57
CA GLY A 55 -14.66 -6.00 7.24
C GLY A 55 -14.30 -7.26 6.45
N THR A 56 -13.39 -7.09 5.50
CA THR A 56 -12.94 -8.15 4.59
C THR A 56 -11.56 -8.64 5.00
N VAL A 57 -11.35 -9.94 4.91
CA VAL A 57 -10.03 -10.57 5.05
C VAL A 57 -9.61 -11.16 3.71
N LEU A 58 -8.37 -10.87 3.31
CA LEU A 58 -7.70 -11.45 2.15
C LEU A 58 -6.61 -12.38 2.67
N GLU A 59 -6.69 -13.68 2.38
CA GLU A 59 -5.67 -14.65 2.79
C GLU A 59 -4.92 -15.21 1.59
N GLY A 60 -3.63 -15.51 1.76
CA GLY A 60 -2.77 -16.06 0.71
C GLY A 60 -1.31 -16.18 1.15
N GLU A 61 -0.45 -16.49 0.19
CA GLU A 61 0.99 -16.30 0.34
C GLU A 61 1.34 -14.80 0.30
N ALA A 62 2.50 -14.43 0.85
CA ALA A 62 2.91 -13.03 0.94
C ALA A 62 2.95 -12.33 -0.44
N GLY A 63 3.45 -13.03 -1.47
CA GLY A 63 3.47 -12.51 -2.84
C GLY A 63 2.08 -12.28 -3.42
N GLU A 64 1.13 -13.18 -3.18
CA GLU A 64 -0.24 -13.05 -3.70
C GLU A 64 -0.98 -11.85 -3.08
N ILE A 65 -0.76 -11.60 -1.79
CA ILE A 65 -1.33 -10.44 -1.10
C ILE A 65 -0.75 -9.14 -1.67
N LEU A 66 0.57 -9.09 -1.90
CA LEU A 66 1.23 -7.92 -2.49
C LEU A 66 0.71 -7.67 -3.92
N ASP A 67 0.71 -8.69 -4.77
CA ASP A 67 0.21 -8.60 -6.15
C ASP A 67 -1.24 -8.07 -6.17
N TYR A 68 -2.09 -8.55 -5.27
CA TYR A 68 -3.47 -8.09 -5.18
C TYR A 68 -3.58 -6.63 -4.73
N VAL A 69 -2.82 -6.22 -3.72
CA VAL A 69 -2.82 -4.84 -3.22
C VAL A 69 -2.32 -3.88 -4.30
N ASP A 70 -1.30 -4.25 -5.06
CA ASP A 70 -0.77 -3.44 -6.15
C ASP A 70 -1.80 -3.27 -7.27
N LEU A 71 -2.52 -4.34 -7.64
CA LEU A 71 -3.63 -4.26 -8.60
C LEU A 71 -4.77 -3.38 -8.09
N LEU A 72 -5.13 -3.51 -6.81
CA LEU A 72 -6.17 -2.70 -6.18
C LEU A 72 -5.77 -1.22 -6.16
N HIS A 73 -4.52 -0.93 -5.80
CA HIS A 73 -3.93 0.39 -5.76
C HIS A 73 -3.92 1.03 -7.15
N ALA A 74 -3.36 0.33 -8.15
CA ALA A 74 -3.33 0.79 -9.55
C ALA A 74 -4.74 1.07 -10.09
N TYR A 75 -5.70 0.18 -9.79
CA TYR A 75 -7.09 0.36 -10.19
C TYR A 75 -7.71 1.59 -9.52
N ALA A 76 -7.59 1.73 -8.20
CA ALA A 76 -8.14 2.86 -7.45
C ALA A 76 -7.59 4.20 -7.97
N HIS A 77 -6.28 4.28 -8.22
CA HIS A 77 -5.65 5.47 -8.79
C HIS A 77 -6.14 5.76 -10.21
N ARG A 78 -6.22 4.75 -11.08
CA ARG A 78 -6.75 4.93 -12.44
C ARG A 78 -8.15 5.54 -12.45
N GLU A 79 -9.02 5.12 -11.52
CA GLU A 79 -10.40 5.60 -11.46
C GLU A 79 -10.56 6.93 -10.69
N LEU A 80 -9.68 7.23 -9.74
CA LEU A 80 -9.85 8.36 -8.81
C LEU A 80 -8.88 9.52 -9.04
N ASP A 81 -7.72 9.33 -9.67
CA ASP A 81 -6.68 10.38 -9.77
C ASP A 81 -7.19 11.63 -10.50
N GLY A 82 -7.99 11.44 -11.55
CA GLY A 82 -8.62 12.56 -12.27
C GLY A 82 -9.68 13.32 -11.46
N LEU A 83 -10.07 12.82 -10.29
CA LEU A 83 -11.05 13.43 -9.38
C LEU A 83 -10.38 14.12 -8.18
N VAL A 84 -9.06 13.99 -8.03
CA VAL A 84 -8.31 14.52 -6.89
C VAL A 84 -7.45 15.71 -7.30
N GLU A 85 -7.69 16.87 -6.68
CA GLU A 85 -6.84 18.05 -6.82
C GLU A 85 -5.60 17.93 -5.90
N TYR A 86 -4.58 17.20 -6.35
CA TYR A 86 -3.36 16.93 -5.56
C TYR A 86 -2.62 18.18 -5.08
N GLU A 87 -2.67 19.28 -5.83
CA GLU A 87 -2.04 20.57 -5.50
C GLU A 87 -2.60 21.19 -4.21
N THR A 88 -3.76 20.74 -3.73
CA THR A 88 -4.40 21.24 -2.50
C THR A 88 -4.30 20.28 -1.32
N ARG A 89 -3.71 19.09 -1.50
CA ARG A 89 -3.56 18.13 -0.41
C ARG A 89 -2.38 18.51 0.50
N PRO A 90 -2.55 18.42 1.84
CA PRO A 90 -1.42 18.44 2.75
C PRO A 90 -0.42 17.34 2.37
N CYS A 91 0.87 17.64 2.45
CA CYS A 91 1.93 16.70 2.14
C CYS A 91 1.74 15.39 2.93
N ALA A 92 1.84 14.24 2.26
CA ALA A 92 1.67 12.92 2.86
C ALA A 92 2.61 12.67 4.06
N GLN A 93 3.75 13.35 4.11
CA GLN A 93 4.77 13.19 5.15
C GLN A 93 4.77 14.32 6.19
N CYS A 94 4.28 15.52 5.84
CA CYS A 94 4.34 16.71 6.71
C CYS A 94 2.97 17.12 7.28
N GLY A 95 1.87 16.57 6.76
CA GLY A 95 0.51 16.92 7.17
C GLY A 95 0.27 18.43 7.11
N ASP A 96 -0.39 18.96 8.15
CA ASP A 96 -0.73 20.39 8.26
C ASP A 96 0.45 21.29 8.70
N GLN A 97 1.64 20.72 8.96
CA GLN A 97 2.80 21.46 9.49
C GLN A 97 3.68 22.13 8.41
N VAL A 98 3.18 22.28 7.18
CA VAL A 98 3.92 22.95 6.10
C VAL A 98 4.05 24.45 6.43
N LEU A 99 5.21 24.86 6.96
CA LEU A 99 5.51 26.25 7.31
C LEU A 99 6.10 27.06 6.15
N ALA A 100 6.53 26.42 5.07
CA ALA A 100 7.02 27.06 3.85
C ALA A 100 6.68 26.20 2.61
N LEU A 101 6.00 26.81 1.65
CA LEU A 101 5.81 26.28 0.29
C LEU A 101 6.97 26.78 -0.58
N SER A 102 7.53 25.90 -1.40
CA SER A 102 8.47 26.29 -2.46
C SER A 102 7.77 27.18 -3.49
N SER A 103 8.55 27.80 -4.38
CA SER A 103 8.04 28.64 -5.50
C SER A 103 7.15 27.90 -6.53
N ARG A 104 6.89 26.61 -6.32
CA ARG A 104 6.08 25.73 -7.17
C ARG A 104 4.94 25.04 -6.40
N ASP A 105 4.54 25.61 -5.26
CA ASP A 105 3.42 25.13 -4.43
C ASP A 105 3.58 23.71 -3.84
N TRP A 106 4.82 23.20 -3.75
CA TRP A 106 5.13 21.92 -3.09
C TRP A 106 6.04 22.12 -1.86
N CYS A 107 6.01 21.19 -0.90
CA CYS A 107 6.77 21.25 0.35
C CYS A 107 8.29 21.06 0.12
N ASP A 108 9.10 21.97 0.67
CA ASP A 108 10.58 21.97 0.56
C ASP A 108 11.24 20.64 1.00
N ALA A 109 10.60 19.87 1.89
CA ALA A 109 11.13 18.58 2.35
C ALA A 109 11.08 17.49 1.26
N CYS A 110 10.11 17.55 0.34
CA CYS A 110 9.99 16.62 -0.78
C CYS A 110 10.87 17.04 -1.97
N GLU A 111 11.14 18.34 -2.13
CA GLU A 111 12.06 18.86 -3.17
C GLU A 111 13.53 18.44 -2.91
N ALA A 112 13.87 18.11 -1.66
CA ALA A 112 15.21 17.65 -1.27
C ALA A 112 15.45 16.14 -1.46
N ILE A 113 14.45 15.35 -1.91
CA ILE A 113 14.62 13.91 -2.10
C ILE A 113 15.44 13.67 -3.36
N THR A 114 16.74 13.40 -3.16
CA THR A 114 17.63 12.96 -4.24
C THR A 114 17.55 11.44 -4.36
N ILE A 115 17.15 10.95 -5.53
CA ILE A 115 17.17 9.52 -5.86
C ILE A 115 18.63 9.12 -6.13
N PRO A 116 19.17 8.12 -5.41
CA PRO A 116 20.49 7.57 -5.71
C PRO A 116 20.57 7.04 -7.15
N GLY A 117 21.69 7.26 -7.84
CA GLY A 117 21.82 6.93 -9.28
C GLY A 117 21.69 5.43 -9.60
N ASP A 118 22.11 4.56 -8.67
CA ASP A 118 21.92 3.11 -8.73
C ASP A 118 20.44 2.72 -8.61
N VAL A 119 19.70 3.35 -7.70
CA VAL A 119 18.23 3.16 -7.56
C VAL A 119 17.50 3.61 -8.82
N TRP A 120 17.86 4.77 -9.36
CA TRP A 120 17.28 5.28 -10.60
C TRP A 120 17.51 4.33 -11.78
N THR A 121 18.71 3.76 -11.88
CA THR A 121 19.05 2.83 -12.97
C THR A 121 18.27 1.52 -12.83
N ALA A 122 18.17 0.97 -11.61
CA ALA A 122 17.41 -0.25 -11.34
C ALA A 122 15.91 -0.07 -11.65
N PHE A 123 15.35 1.07 -11.25
CA PHE A 123 13.97 1.43 -11.57
C PHE A 123 13.72 1.46 -13.09
N LEU A 124 14.59 2.14 -13.86
CA LEU A 124 14.44 2.20 -15.32
C LEU A 124 14.55 0.83 -16.00
N GLU A 125 15.41 -0.06 -15.51
CA GLU A 125 15.55 -1.40 -16.06
C GLU A 125 14.29 -2.24 -15.80
N GLN A 126 13.76 -2.17 -14.57
CA GLN A 126 12.52 -2.84 -14.19
C GLN A 126 11.32 -2.31 -14.98
N GLU A 127 11.13 -0.98 -15.07
CA GLU A 127 10.04 -0.38 -15.84
C GLU A 127 10.16 -0.69 -17.33
N SER A 128 11.38 -0.69 -17.88
CA SER A 128 11.59 -1.08 -19.27
C SER A 128 11.21 -2.53 -19.54
N GLN A 129 11.39 -3.43 -18.57
CA GLN A 129 10.97 -4.81 -18.70
C GLN A 129 9.45 -4.93 -18.57
N LEU A 130 8.86 -4.23 -17.60
CA LEU A 130 7.41 -4.21 -17.37
C LEU A 130 6.64 -3.65 -18.59
N ASP A 131 7.10 -2.56 -19.21
CA ASP A 131 6.47 -2.02 -20.42
C ASP A 131 6.56 -2.98 -21.62
N GLN A 132 7.65 -3.76 -21.72
CA GLN A 132 7.78 -4.79 -22.76
C GLN A 132 6.81 -5.95 -22.54
N GLU A 133 6.60 -6.36 -21.29
CA GLU A 133 5.69 -7.45 -20.92
C GLU A 133 4.22 -6.99 -20.92
N HIS A 134 3.97 -5.73 -20.57
CA HIS A 134 2.67 -5.13 -20.31
C HIS A 134 2.60 -3.67 -20.83
N PRO A 135 2.54 -3.45 -22.15
CA PRO A 135 2.57 -2.10 -22.71
C PRO A 135 1.33 -1.30 -22.32
N GLY A 136 1.54 -0.05 -21.87
CA GLY A 136 0.45 0.81 -21.43
C GLY A 136 0.91 2.13 -20.80
N GLU A 137 -0.06 2.97 -20.43
CA GLU A 137 0.22 4.18 -19.65
C GLU A 137 0.50 3.83 -18.19
N VAL A 138 1.52 4.44 -17.60
CA VAL A 138 1.91 4.26 -16.20
C VAL A 138 1.57 5.52 -15.41
N SER A 139 0.99 5.36 -14.21
CA SER A 139 0.67 6.51 -13.35
C SER A 139 1.91 7.04 -12.65
N LEU A 140 1.98 8.36 -12.49
CA LEU A 140 3.07 9.01 -11.75
C LEU A 140 3.13 8.53 -10.28
N SER A 141 1.98 8.20 -9.69
CA SER A 141 1.90 7.65 -8.33
C SER A 141 2.57 6.28 -8.19
N ALA A 142 2.40 5.39 -9.17
CA ALA A 142 3.05 4.08 -9.19
C ALA A 142 4.57 4.21 -9.33
N VAL A 143 5.02 5.09 -10.24
CA VAL A 143 6.44 5.44 -10.41
C VAL A 143 7.05 5.94 -9.09
N VAL A 144 6.38 6.86 -8.40
CA VAL A 144 6.87 7.41 -7.13
C VAL A 144 6.89 6.35 -6.03
N GLY A 145 5.85 5.52 -5.93
CA GLY A 145 5.78 4.44 -4.94
C GLY A 145 6.93 3.44 -5.08
N GLU A 146 7.23 3.04 -6.31
CA GLU A 146 8.28 2.06 -6.59
C GLU A 146 9.68 2.60 -6.33
N ILE A 147 9.94 3.87 -6.68
CA ILE A 147 11.19 4.54 -6.34
C ILE A 147 11.40 4.57 -4.82
N LEU A 148 10.35 4.87 -4.04
CA LEU A 148 10.43 4.89 -2.58
C LEU A 148 10.71 3.49 -1.99
N ARG A 149 10.10 2.44 -2.56
CA ARG A 149 10.38 1.04 -2.18
C ARG A 149 11.84 0.69 -2.39
N LEU A 150 12.39 0.96 -3.58
CA LEU A 150 13.79 0.68 -3.90
C LEU A 150 14.78 1.48 -3.02
N MET A 151 14.44 2.73 -2.69
CA MET A 151 15.23 3.54 -1.75
C MET A 151 15.25 2.92 -0.35
N ALA A 152 14.11 2.45 0.16
CA ALA A 152 14.00 1.79 1.46
C ALA A 152 14.79 0.47 1.51
N GLU A 153 14.74 -0.34 0.45
CA GLU A 153 15.51 -1.60 0.35
C GLU A 153 17.01 -1.35 0.36
N ARG A 154 17.47 -0.31 -0.35
CA ARG A 154 18.88 0.09 -0.36
C ARG A 154 19.36 0.53 1.02
N GLU A 155 18.56 1.32 1.74
CA GLU A 155 18.88 1.73 3.11
C GLU A 155 18.99 0.53 4.05
N GLN A 156 18.04 -0.40 4.00
CA GLN A 156 18.09 -1.64 4.79
C GLN A 156 19.34 -2.48 4.46
N ALA A 157 19.67 -2.65 3.18
CA ALA A 157 20.86 -3.40 2.74
C ALA A 157 22.18 -2.74 3.21
N SER A 158 22.23 -1.41 3.26
CA SER A 158 23.40 -0.66 3.75
C SER A 158 23.56 -0.71 5.28
N THR A 159 22.47 -0.90 6.02
CA THR A 159 22.48 -0.92 7.49
C THR A 159 22.82 -2.32 8.05
N ALA A 160 22.70 -3.35 7.21
CA ALA A 160 23.00 -4.74 7.53
C ALA A 160 24.47 -5.15 7.31
N GLN A 161 25.34 -4.21 6.89
CA GLN A 161 26.80 -4.40 6.69
C GLN A 161 27.60 -3.72 7.81
#